data_AF-A0A2V6G5T8-F1
#
_entry.id   AF-A0A2V6G5T8-F1
#
_cell.length_a   1.000
_cell.length_b   1.000
_cell.length_c   1.000
_cell.angle_alpha   90.00
_cell.angle_beta   90.00
_cell.angle_gamma   90.00
#
_symmetry.space_group_name_H-M   'P 1'
#
loop_
_entity.id
_entity.type
_entity.pdbx_description
1 polymer ?
#
loop_
_entity_poly.entity_id
_entity_poly.type
_entity_poly.pdbx_seq_one_letter_code
_entity_poly.pdbx_strand_id
1 'polypeptide(L)' 'MNAEFIAMLDYLERERGIKREILLEAVSNALLSASKKSVSASRELRIDINPKTG' A
#
# COMPACT_ATOMS: atom_id res chain seq x y z
N MET A 1 5.75 -7.75 6.18
CA MET A 1 4.32 -7.36 6.25
C MET A 1 3.48 -8.40 6.99
N ASN A 2 2.38 -7.95 7.61
CA ASN A 2 1.47 -8.76 8.41
C ASN A 2 0.78 -9.83 7.52
N ALA A 3 0.67 -11.08 7.96
CA ALA A 3 0.18 -12.20 7.14
C ALA A 3 -1.24 -11.95 6.60
N GLU A 4 -2.07 -11.27 7.38
CA GLU A 4 -3.43 -10.89 7.00
C GLU A 4 -3.48 -9.93 5.81
N PHE A 5 -2.51 -9.02 5.71
CA PHE A 5 -2.47 -8.05 4.63
C PHE A 5 -2.10 -8.72 3.30
N ILE A 6 -1.16 -9.66 3.32
CA ILE A 6 -0.80 -10.46 2.13
C ILE A 6 -1.99 -11.27 1.64
N ALA A 7 -2.74 -11.90 2.56
CA ALA A 7 -3.92 -12.69 2.24
C ALA A 7 -5.04 -11.83 1.64
N MET A 8 -5.24 -10.61 2.15
CA MET A 8 -6.24 -9.68 1.62
C MET A 8 -5.90 -9.21 0.20
N LEU A 9 -4.61 -8.96 -0.09
CA LEU A 9 -4.16 -8.64 -1.44
C LEU A 9 -4.39 -9.82 -2.42
N ASP A 10 -4.11 -11.05 -2.00
CA ASP A 10 -4.33 -12.25 -2.83
C ASP A 10 -5.83 -12.46 -3.12
N TYR A 11 -6.68 -12.26 -2.11
CA TYR A 11 -8.13 -12.29 -2.25
C TYR A 11 -8.63 -11.25 -3.26
N LEU A 12 -8.16 -10.00 -3.17
CA LEU A 12 -8.55 -8.94 -4.10
C LEU A 12 -8.07 -9.23 -5.53
N GLU A 13 -6.88 -9.80 -5.70
CA GLU A 13 -6.40 -10.19 -7.01
C GLU A 13 -7.26 -11.30 -7.63
N ARG A 14 -7.61 -12.33 -6.85
CA ARG A 14 -8.42 -13.47 -7.33
C ARG A 14 -9.88 -13.10 -7.58
N GLU A 15 -10.53 -12.42 -6.63
CA GLU A 15 -11.98 -12.19 -6.67
C GLU A 15 -12.36 -10.95 -7.49
N ARG A 16 -11.49 -9.94 -7.52
CA ARG A 16 -11.76 -8.68 -8.23
C ARG A 16 -10.95 -8.55 -9.52
N GLY A 17 -10.00 -9.45 -9.78
CA GLY A 17 -9.13 -9.40 -10.96
C GLY A 17 -8.18 -8.20 -10.96
N ILE A 18 -7.93 -7.59 -9.79
CA ILE A 18 -7.10 -6.40 -9.68
C ILE A 18 -5.65 -6.83 -9.51
N LYS A 19 -4.79 -6.43 -10.45
CA LYS A 19 -3.36 -6.72 -10.38
C LYS A 19 -2.77 -6.23 -9.05
N ARG A 20 -1.95 -7.08 -8.41
CA ARG A 20 -1.25 -6.76 -7.16
C ARG A 20 -0.47 -5.44 -7.21
N GLU A 21 0.10 -5.08 -8.36
CA GLU A 21 0.79 -3.79 -8.56
C GLU A 21 -0.11 -2.58 -8.29
N ILE A 22 -1.36 -2.62 -8.79
CA ILE A 22 -2.35 -1.55 -8.59
C ILE A 22 -2.77 -1.47 -7.12
N LEU A 23 -2.96 -2.62 -6.48
CA LEU A 23 -3.30 -2.66 -5.05
C LEU A 23 -2.18 -2.09 -4.18
N LEU A 24 -0.92 -2.43 -4.48
CA LEU A 24 0.25 -1.90 -3.77
C LEU A 24 0.39 -0.39 -3.97
N GLU A 25 0.19 0.11 -5.19
CA GLU A 25 0.20 1.55 -5.46
C GLU A 25 -0.91 2.29 -4.68
N ALA A 26 -2.13 1.75 -4.69
CA ALA A 26 -3.25 2.32 -3.96
C ALA A 26 -2.98 2.38 -2.45
N VAL A 27 -2.43 1.31 -1.87
CA VAL A 27 -2.03 1.26 -0.46
C VAL A 27 -0.93 2.27 -0.17
N SER A 28 0.08 2.36 -1.02
CA SER A 28 1.19 3.31 -0.86
C SER A 28 0.68 4.75 -0.84
N ASN A 29 -0.23 5.10 -1.75
CA ASN A 29 -0.88 6.40 -1.79
C ASN A 29 -1.77 6.67 -0.57
N ALA A 30 -2.51 5.67 -0.09
CA ALA A 30 -3.32 5.79 1.11
C ALA A 30 -2.45 6.06 2.35
N LEU A 31 -1.34 5.33 2.50
CA LEU A 31 -0.36 5.53 3.57
C LEU A 31 0.31 6.90 3.47
N LEU A 32 0.69 7.33 2.26
CA LEU A 32 1.25 8.66 2.03
C LEU A 32 0.26 9.76 2.43
N SER A 33 -1.01 9.63 2.04
CA SER A 33 -2.08 10.58 2.39
C SER A 33 -2.31 10.65 3.90
N ALA A 34 -2.37 9.49 4.58
CA ALA A 34 -2.47 9.42 6.03
C ALA A 34 -1.24 10.04 6.73
N SER A 35 -0.04 9.77 6.22
CA SER A 35 1.22 10.27 6.77
C SER A 35 1.34 11.80 6.61
N LYS A 36 0.91 12.35 5.48
CA LYS A 36 0.84 13.82 5.27
C LYS A 36 -0.02 14.54 6.31
N LYS A 37 -1.02 13.87 6.88
CA LYS A 37 -1.85 14.43 7.96
C LYS A 37 -1.14 14.47 9.32
N SER A 38 -0.14 13.61 9.51
CA SER A 38 0.65 13.51 10.75
C SER A 38 1.96 14.29 10.72
N VAL A 39 2.52 14.55 9.54
CA VAL A 39 3.86 15.14 9.39
C VAL A 39 3.73 16.49 8.68
N SER A 40 4.29 17.55 9.28
CA SER A 40 4.21 18.92 8.78
C SER A 40 4.59 19.02 7.29
N ALA A 41 3.78 19.76 6.52
CA ALA A 41 3.70 19.80 5.06
C ALA A 41 4.99 20.12 4.26
N SER A 42 6.14 20.31 4.91
CA SER A 42 7.39 20.76 4.28
C SER A 42 8.41 19.64 3.99
N ARG A 43 8.03 18.37 4.11
CA ARG A 43 8.90 17.24 3.74
C ARG A 43 8.26 16.39 2.65
N GLU A 44 9.00 16.16 1.59
CA GLU A 44 8.64 15.22 0.53
C GLU A 44 8.71 13.81 1.12
N LEU A 45 7.55 13.19 1.32
CA LEU A 45 7.42 11.85 1.86
C LEU A 45 7.29 10.86 0.72
N ARG A 46 8.10 9.81 0.75
CA ARG A 46 7.99 8.67 -0.16
C ARG A 46 7.73 7.41 0.66
N ILE A 47 6.72 6.65 0.26
CA ILE A 47 6.44 5.33 0.80
C ILE A 47 7.01 4.32 -0.20
N ASP A 48 7.94 3.48 0.27
CA ASP A 48 8.50 2.38 -0.49
C ASP A 48 8.00 1.08 0.14
N ILE A 49 7.27 0.28 -0.65
CA ILE A 49 6.71 -1.00 -0.22
C ILE A 49 7.46 -2.08 -0.99
N ASN A 50 8.02 -3.05 -0.29
CA ASN A 50 8.73 -4.13 -0.94
C ASN A 50 7.71 -5.18 -1.43
N PRO A 51 7.52 -5.41 -2.72
CA PRO A 51 6.47 -6.32 -3.19
C PRO A 51 6.67 -7.78 -2.76
N LYS A 52 7.91 -8.19 -2.39
CA LYS A 52 8.24 -9.56 -1.97
C LYS A 52 7.97 -9.83 -0.49
N THR A 53 8.28 -8.88 0.38
CA THR A 53 8.12 -9.03 1.84
C THR A 53 6.96 -8.23 2.39
N GLY A 54 6.47 -7.29 1.59
CA GLY A 54 5.63 -6.18 1.95
C GLY A 54 6.37 -5.10 2.72
#